data_AF-S4R6L0-F1
#
_entry.id   AF-S4R6L0-F1
#
_cell.length_a   1.000
_cell.length_b   1.000
_cell.length_c   1.000
_cell.angle_alpha   90.00
_cell.angle_beta   90.00
_cell.angle_gamma   90.00
#
_symmetry.space_group_name_H-M   'P 1'
#
loop_
_entity.id
_entity.type
_entity.pdbx_description
1 polymer ?
#
loop_
_entity_poly.entity_id
_entity_poly.type
_entity_poly.pdbx_seq_one_letter_code
_entity_poly.pdbx_strand_id
1 'polypeptide(L)'
;GSVELDLHRMLKPSKTAEKCTLERMLSGSAKHVSLFQQKSVRGWWPCAVQQGDSFALAGKVELTMEILSEQEADEKPAGVGRDEPNMNPRLFFSCSRPETSFLWFSSPCKTLRYIVWSRYKWLFLGSLLLMLVLLFLAVFLYAFPEYLAMKIVKP
;
A
#
# COMPACT_ATOMS: atom_id res chain seq x y z
N GLY A 1 -6.25 33.51 -13.33
CA GLY A 1 -7.02 32.88 -12.24
C GLY A 1 -6.10 32.69 -11.05
N SER A 2 -6.61 32.93 -9.85
CA SER A 2 -5.91 32.65 -8.59
C SER A 2 -6.54 31.42 -7.93
N VAL A 3 -5.75 30.71 -7.10
CA VAL A 3 -6.22 29.58 -6.30
C VAL A 3 -5.83 29.88 -4.86
N GLU A 4 -6.81 29.80 -3.96
CA GLU A 4 -6.59 29.96 -2.52
C GLU A 4 -6.55 28.59 -1.85
N LEU A 5 -5.53 28.36 -1.02
CA LEU A 5 -5.29 27.09 -0.35
C LEU A 5 -5.03 27.35 1.13
N ASP A 6 -5.83 26.73 2.00
CA ASP A 6 -5.62 26.77 3.45
C ASP A 6 -4.52 25.79 3.86
N LEU A 7 -3.31 26.30 4.09
CA LEU A 7 -2.12 25.51 4.45
C LEU A 7 -2.25 24.78 5.81
N HIS A 8 -3.14 25.23 6.69
CA HIS A 8 -3.35 24.60 8.00
C HIS A 8 -4.23 23.34 7.89
N ARG A 9 -5.21 23.35 6.98
CA ARG A 9 -6.17 22.26 6.82
C ARG A 9 -6.38 21.88 5.36
N MET A 10 -5.32 21.41 4.70
CA MET A 10 -5.42 20.91 3.34
C MET A 10 -5.92 19.47 3.27
N LEU A 11 -6.65 19.14 2.22
CA LEU A 11 -6.96 17.74 1.90
C LEU A 11 -5.67 16.96 1.63
N LYS A 12 -5.56 15.74 2.15
CA LYS A 12 -4.38 14.91 1.91
C LYS A 12 -4.38 14.39 0.47
N PRO A 13 -3.34 14.69 -0.33
CA PRO A 13 -3.28 14.23 -1.71
C PRO A 13 -3.17 12.71 -1.80
N SER A 14 -3.53 12.18 -2.97
CA SER A 14 -3.45 10.75 -3.25
C SER A 14 -2.03 10.37 -3.65
N LYS A 15 -1.54 9.21 -3.18
CA LYS A 15 -0.17 8.74 -3.52
C LYS A 15 -0.04 8.29 -4.98
N THR A 16 -1.13 7.88 -5.62
CA THR A 16 -1.16 7.38 -7.00
C THR A 16 -2.27 8.07 -7.78
N ALA A 17 -2.09 8.23 -9.10
CA ALA A 17 -3.08 8.84 -9.98
C ALA A 17 -4.40 8.06 -10.00
N GLU A 18 -4.35 6.72 -9.95
CA GLU A 18 -5.54 5.85 -9.95
C GLU A 18 -6.46 6.11 -8.75
N LYS A 19 -5.88 6.32 -7.56
CA LYS A 19 -6.63 6.53 -6.30
C LYS A 19 -7.13 7.98 -6.14
N CYS A 20 -6.74 8.85 -7.06
CA CYS A 20 -7.12 10.25 -7.06
C CYS A 20 -8.49 10.41 -7.75
N THR A 21 -9.55 10.52 -6.96
CA THR A 21 -10.95 10.62 -7.44
C THR A 21 -11.63 11.83 -6.82
N LEU A 22 -12.56 12.43 -7.58
CA LEU A 22 -13.27 13.66 -7.19
C LEU A 22 -14.18 13.45 -5.96
N GLU A 23 -14.83 12.28 -5.88
CA GLU A 23 -15.66 11.86 -4.74
C GLU A 23 -14.90 11.94 -3.42
N ARG A 24 -13.63 11.56 -3.41
CA ARG A 24 -12.78 11.57 -2.21
C ARG A 24 -12.47 12.99 -1.75
N MET A 25 -12.43 13.98 -2.65
CA MET A 25 -12.27 15.38 -2.28
C MET A 25 -13.57 15.97 -1.74
N LEU A 26 -14.70 15.66 -2.38
CA LEU A 26 -16.01 16.17 -1.99
C LEU A 26 -16.55 15.46 -0.73
N SER A 27 -16.10 14.23 -0.46
CA SER A 27 -16.47 13.50 0.75
C SER A 27 -15.79 14.14 1.97
N GLY A 28 -16.59 14.61 2.93
CA GLY A 28 -16.09 15.17 4.20
C GLY A 28 -15.29 14.20 5.09
N SER A 29 -15.12 12.94 4.67
CA SER A 29 -14.28 11.92 5.33
C SER A 29 -12.80 12.00 4.95
N ALA A 30 -12.43 12.92 4.06
CA ALA A 30 -11.05 13.09 3.64
C ALA A 30 -10.14 13.51 4.80
N LYS A 31 -9.00 12.84 4.93
CA LYS A 31 -7.98 13.19 5.92
C LYS A 31 -7.35 14.52 5.53
N HIS A 32 -7.16 15.39 6.52
CA HIS A 32 -6.51 16.68 6.33
C HIS A 32 -5.04 16.61 6.78
N VAL A 33 -4.22 17.50 6.22
CA VAL A 33 -2.81 17.68 6.52
C VAL A 33 -2.51 19.17 6.68
N SER A 34 -1.63 19.50 7.62
CA SER A 34 -1.12 20.85 7.84
C SER A 34 0.31 20.91 7.35
N LEU A 35 0.62 21.83 6.45
CA LEU A 35 2.00 22.02 5.98
C LEU A 35 2.92 22.61 7.07
N PHE A 36 2.34 23.27 8.09
CA PHE A 36 3.11 23.76 9.22
C PHE A 36 3.60 22.63 10.14
N GLN A 37 2.83 21.53 10.23
CA GLN A 37 3.26 20.32 10.95
C GLN A 37 4.16 19.44 10.09
N GLN A 38 3.87 19.37 8.79
CA GLN A 38 4.62 18.59 7.82
C GLN A 38 5.12 19.55 6.72
N LYS A 39 6.36 20.02 6.84
CA LYS A 39 6.98 21.05 5.97
C LYS A 39 6.76 20.85 4.47
N SER A 40 6.57 19.61 4.02
CA SER A 40 6.37 19.30 2.61
C SER A 40 5.40 18.15 2.36
N VAL A 41 4.59 18.26 1.30
CA VAL A 41 3.63 17.25 0.85
C VAL A 41 3.69 17.06 -0.66
N ARG A 42 3.68 15.80 -1.10
CA ARG A 42 3.63 15.42 -2.52
C ARG A 42 2.48 14.48 -2.79
N GLY A 43 1.80 14.69 -3.91
CA GLY A 43 0.89 13.70 -4.45
C GLY A 43 -0.02 14.25 -5.54
N TRP A 44 -1.04 13.45 -5.86
CA TRP A 44 -1.99 13.70 -6.92
C TRP A 44 -3.23 14.42 -6.40
N TRP A 45 -3.61 15.46 -7.14
CA TRP A 45 -4.81 16.26 -6.94
C TRP A 45 -5.72 16.16 -8.17
N PRO A 46 -7.04 15.96 -7.99
CA PRO A 46 -7.98 15.99 -9.09
C PRO A 46 -8.33 17.44 -9.45
N CYS A 47 -8.34 17.76 -10.74
CA CYS A 47 -8.82 19.03 -11.24
C CYS A 47 -10.29 18.87 -11.64
N ALA A 48 -11.15 19.63 -10.98
CA ALA A 48 -12.57 19.67 -11.25
C ALA A 48 -12.91 20.84 -12.17
N VAL A 49 -13.81 20.63 -13.12
CA VAL A 49 -14.49 21.70 -13.86
C VAL A 49 -15.97 21.68 -13.46
N GLN A 50 -16.51 22.84 -13.13
CA GLN A 50 -17.91 22.98 -12.81
C GLN A 50 -18.73 22.92 -14.11
N GLN A 51 -19.61 21.93 -14.23
CA GLN A 51 -20.60 21.80 -15.30
C GLN A 51 -21.99 21.90 -14.68
N GLY A 52 -22.56 23.12 -14.72
CA GLY A 52 -23.82 23.42 -14.05
C GLY A 52 -23.72 23.24 -12.54
N ASP A 53 -24.56 22.37 -11.99
CA ASP A 53 -24.65 22.07 -10.55
C ASP A 53 -23.74 20.90 -10.11
N SER A 54 -22.99 20.32 -11.05
CA SER A 54 -22.10 19.18 -10.79
C SER A 54 -20.64 19.48 -11.13
N PHE A 55 -19.71 18.84 -10.43
CA PHE A 55 -18.29 18.91 -10.73
C PHE A 55 -17.86 17.68 -11.53
N ALA A 56 -17.33 17.91 -12.74
CA ALA A 56 -16.76 16.86 -13.56
C ALA A 56 -15.23 16.84 -13.40
N LEU A 57 -14.62 15.65 -13.38
CA LEU A 57 -13.17 15.51 -13.35
C LEU A 57 -12.59 15.85 -14.72
N ALA A 58 -11.85 16.96 -14.81
CA ALA A 58 -11.21 17.40 -16.05
C ALA A 58 -9.77 16.86 -16.19
N GLY A 59 -9.11 16.53 -15.08
CA GLY A 59 -7.74 16.02 -15.11
C GLY A 59 -7.20 15.70 -13.73
N LYS A 60 -5.93 15.29 -13.68
CA LYS A 60 -5.20 15.02 -12.44
C LYS A 60 -3.82 15.66 -12.56
N VAL A 61 -3.39 16.34 -11.52
CA VAL A 61 -2.08 17.00 -11.48
C VAL A 61 -1.29 16.43 -10.31
N GLU A 62 -0.04 16.06 -10.57
CA GLU A 62 0.91 15.74 -9.53
C GLU A 62 1.58 17.03 -9.07
N LEU A 63 1.43 17.34 -7.79
CA LEU A 63 1.99 18.56 -7.19
C LEU A 63 2.82 18.20 -5.96
N THR A 64 3.85 19.01 -5.75
CA THR A 64 4.66 19.01 -4.54
C THR A 64 4.58 20.41 -3.95
N MET A 65 4.11 20.51 -2.72
CA MET A 65 4.00 21.77 -1.98
C MET A 65 4.93 21.72 -0.77
N GLU A 66 5.78 22.72 -0.64
CA GLU A 66 6.77 22.84 0.43
C GLU A 66 6.74 24.26 0.99
N ILE A 67 6.80 24.38 2.32
CA ILE A 67 7.02 25.67 3.00
C ILE A 67 8.52 25.88 3.10
N LEU A 68 9.02 26.94 2.47
CA LEU A 68 10.42 27.35 2.51
C LEU A 68 10.63 28.51 3.49
N SER A 69 11.80 28.57 4.10
CA SER A 69 12.26 29.78 4.78
C SER A 69 12.77 30.81 3.77
N GLU A 70 12.96 32.06 4.22
CA GLU A 70 13.54 33.13 3.40
C GLU A 70 14.90 32.74 2.81
N GLN A 71 15.81 32.21 3.65
CA GLN A 71 17.12 31.75 3.21
C GLN A 71 17.04 30.64 2.15
N GLU A 72 16.11 29.68 2.31
CA GLU A 72 15.93 28.59 1.35
C GLU A 72 15.32 29.07 0.03
N ALA A 73 14.47 30.12 0.08
CA ALA A 73 13.87 30.74 -1.09
C ALA A 73 14.91 31.52 -1.91
N ASP A 74 15.84 32.20 -1.23
CA ASP A 74 16.97 32.91 -1.87
C ASP A 74 17.96 31.95 -2.53
N GLU A 75 18.24 30.80 -1.89
CA GLU A 75 19.09 29.75 -2.47
C GLU A 75 18.46 29.07 -3.69
N LYS A 76 17.13 28.97 -3.74
CA LYS A 76 16.38 28.26 -4.79
C LYS A 76 15.26 29.13 -5.38
N PRO A 77 15.62 30.17 -6.14
CA PRO A 77 14.64 31.09 -6.70
C PRO A 77 13.71 30.39 -7.71
N ALA A 78 12.41 30.63 -7.57
CA ALA A 78 11.42 30.10 -8.52
C ALA A 78 11.59 30.71 -9.91
N GLY A 79 11.40 29.91 -10.97
CA GLY A 79 11.34 30.39 -12.35
C GLY A 79 12.68 30.52 -13.09
N VAL A 80 13.81 30.18 -12.46
CA VAL A 80 15.15 30.25 -13.07
C VAL A 80 15.44 29.04 -13.99
N GLY A 81 14.49 28.13 -14.14
CA GLY A 81 14.67 26.87 -14.86
C GLY A 81 15.07 25.75 -13.91
N ARG A 82 15.38 24.57 -14.45
CA ARG A 82 15.88 23.45 -13.64
C ARG A 82 17.39 23.58 -13.57
N ASP A 83 17.92 23.60 -12.35
CA ASP A 83 19.34 23.38 -12.14
C ASP A 83 19.76 22.01 -12.70
N GLU A 84 21.03 21.90 -13.05
CA GLU A 84 21.65 20.62 -13.40
C GLU A 84 21.28 19.57 -12.35
N PRO A 85 20.99 18.32 -12.75
CA PRO A 85 20.56 17.28 -11.82
C PRO A 85 21.60 17.16 -10.70
N ASN A 86 21.18 17.52 -9.47
CA ASN A 86 22.05 17.50 -8.31
C ASN A 86 22.70 16.11 -8.18
N MET A 87 24.04 16.09 -8.18
CA MET A 87 24.86 14.87 -8.21
C MET A 87 24.59 13.96 -7.00
N ASN A 88 24.07 14.53 -5.90
CA ASN A 88 23.57 13.77 -4.76
C ASN A 88 22.30 14.43 -4.20
N PRO A 89 21.09 13.93 -4.52
CA PRO A 89 19.85 14.54 -4.05
C PRO A 89 19.82 14.51 -2.52
N ARG A 90 19.83 15.68 -1.88
CA ARG A 90 19.40 15.77 -0.49
C ARG A 90 17.92 15.42 -0.47
N LEU A 91 17.57 14.33 0.20
CA LEU A 91 16.20 13.89 0.35
C LEU A 91 15.47 14.87 1.27
N PHE A 92 14.98 16.00 0.73
CA PHE A 92 14.18 17.00 1.46
C PHE A 92 12.88 16.41 2.01
N PHE A 93 12.44 15.30 1.41
CA PHE A 93 11.38 14.48 1.92
C PHE A 93 12.00 13.32 2.70
N SER A 94 11.61 13.16 3.96
CA SER A 94 11.57 11.84 4.57
C SER A 94 10.61 11.00 3.72
N CYS A 95 11.15 10.41 2.66
CA CYS A 95 10.53 9.31 1.97
C CYS A 95 10.07 8.38 3.09
N SER A 96 8.79 7.97 3.07
CA SER A 96 8.34 6.85 3.89
C SER A 96 9.06 5.60 3.37
N ARG A 97 10.38 5.56 3.54
CA ARG A 97 11.23 4.41 3.42
C ARG A 97 10.76 3.57 4.61
N PRO A 98 9.97 2.50 4.39
CA PRO A 98 9.83 1.51 5.46
C PRO A 98 11.27 1.21 5.89
N GLU A 99 11.55 1.20 7.19
CA GLU A 99 12.92 1.07 7.68
C GLU A 99 13.58 -0.15 7.05
N THR A 100 14.32 0.08 5.97
CA THR A 100 15.04 -0.98 5.26
C THR A 100 16.45 -1.03 5.81
N SER A 101 16.56 -1.04 7.14
CA SER A 101 17.56 -1.85 7.83
C SER A 101 17.09 -3.31 7.82
N PHE A 102 16.67 -3.79 6.64
CA PHE A 102 16.43 -5.20 6.42
C PHE A 102 17.80 -5.85 6.36
N LEU A 103 18.23 -6.42 7.49
CA LEU A 103 19.28 -7.42 7.52
C LEU A 103 19.04 -8.36 6.33
N TRP A 104 20.04 -8.49 5.44
CA TRP A 104 19.96 -9.21 4.17
C TRP A 104 19.34 -10.60 4.31
N PHE A 105 19.50 -11.22 5.48
CA PHE A 105 18.94 -12.52 5.81
C PHE A 105 17.44 -12.52 6.20
N SER A 106 16.95 -11.45 6.84
CA SER A 106 15.56 -11.38 7.36
C SER A 106 14.54 -10.97 6.29
N SER A 107 15.00 -10.26 5.26
CA SER A 107 14.18 -9.78 4.13
C SER A 107 13.56 -10.91 3.29
N PRO A 108 14.34 -11.91 2.82
CA PRO A 108 13.79 -13.00 2.02
C PRO A 108 12.80 -13.85 2.81
N CYS A 109 13.05 -14.14 4.09
CA CYS A 109 12.14 -14.91 4.94
C CYS A 109 10.81 -14.18 5.18
N LYS A 110 10.81 -12.86 5.39
CA LYS A 110 9.58 -12.07 5.53
C LYS A 110 8.80 -11.98 4.21
N THR A 111 9.52 -11.81 3.09
CA THR A 111 8.94 -11.74 1.75
C THR A 111 8.36 -13.08 1.32
N LEU A 112 9.08 -14.18 1.52
CA LEU A 112 8.61 -15.55 1.32
C LEU A 112 7.42 -15.84 2.23
N ARG A 113 7.48 -15.53 3.52
CA ARG A 113 6.33 -15.70 4.41
C ARG A 113 5.11 -14.93 3.92
N TYR A 114 5.24 -13.67 3.49
CA TYR A 114 4.10 -12.87 3.02
C TYR A 114 3.51 -13.41 1.71
N ILE A 115 4.35 -13.73 0.72
CA ILE A 115 3.93 -14.21 -0.60
C ILE A 115 3.39 -15.64 -0.51
N VAL A 116 4.11 -16.54 0.16
CA VAL A 116 3.75 -17.96 0.28
C VAL A 116 2.52 -18.11 1.18
N TRP A 117 2.43 -17.40 2.31
CA TRP A 117 1.26 -17.47 3.17
C TRP A 117 0.01 -16.92 2.47
N SER A 118 0.11 -15.82 1.71
CA SER A 118 -1.07 -15.26 1.02
C SER A 118 -1.67 -16.21 -0.03
N ARG A 119 -0.83 -16.96 -0.76
CA ARG A 119 -1.27 -17.82 -1.87
C ARG A 119 -1.42 -19.30 -1.52
N TYR A 120 -0.54 -19.85 -0.69
CA TYR A 120 -0.44 -21.30 -0.44
C TYR A 120 -1.13 -21.76 0.86
N LYS A 121 -1.77 -20.87 1.62
CA LYS A 121 -2.49 -21.24 2.84
C LYS A 121 -3.51 -22.37 2.62
N TRP A 122 -4.28 -22.30 1.53
CA TRP A 122 -5.25 -23.33 1.17
C TRP A 122 -4.62 -24.60 0.62
N LEU A 123 -3.51 -24.49 -0.12
CA LEU A 123 -2.78 -25.66 -0.62
C LEU A 123 -2.12 -26.45 0.53
N PHE A 124 -1.56 -25.77 1.52
CA PHE A 124 -0.97 -26.41 2.70
C PHE A 124 -2.05 -27.09 3.55
N LEU A 125 -3.18 -26.40 3.78
CA LEU A 125 -4.31 -26.96 4.52
C LEU A 125 -4.92 -28.19 3.81
N GLY A 126 -5.08 -28.12 2.49
CA GLY A 126 -5.55 -29.24 1.67
C GLY A 126 -4.61 -30.43 1.67
N SER A 127 -3.30 -30.20 1.58
CA SER A 127 -2.28 -31.26 1.67
C SER A 127 -2.29 -31.97 3.03
N LEU A 128 -2.40 -31.20 4.12
CA LEU A 128 -2.50 -31.75 5.48
C LEU A 128 -3.75 -32.64 5.65
N LEU A 129 -4.90 -32.18 5.17
CA LEU A 129 -6.14 -32.94 5.23
C LEU A 129 -6.07 -34.21 4.37
N LEU A 130 -5.52 -34.13 3.15
CA LEU A 130 -5.33 -35.27 2.27
C LEU A 130 -4.45 -36.34 2.91
N MET A 131 -3.36 -35.93 3.55
CA MET A 131 -2.45 -36.85 4.25
C MET A 131 -3.16 -37.55 5.43
N LEU A 132 -3.99 -36.84 6.19
CA LEU A 132 -4.81 -37.43 7.27
C LEU A 132 -5.80 -38.47 6.73
N VAL A 133 -6.46 -38.19 5.61
CA VAL A 133 -7.41 -39.12 4.95
C VAL A 133 -6.68 -40.37 4.45
N LEU A 134 -5.52 -40.22 3.83
CA LEU A 134 -4.70 -41.35 3.37
C LEU A 134 -4.23 -42.22 4.54
N LEU A 135 -3.79 -41.59 5.64
CA LEU A 135 -3.42 -42.31 6.87
C LEU A 135 -4.62 -43.10 7.42
N PHE A 136 -5.79 -42.47 7.49
CA PHE A 136 -7.02 -43.13 7.94
C PHE A 136 -7.38 -44.33 7.06
N LEU A 137 -7.32 -44.18 5.74
CA LEU A 137 -7.58 -45.27 4.79
C LEU A 137 -6.57 -46.42 4.94
N ALA A 138 -5.28 -46.11 5.15
CA ALA A 138 -4.24 -47.12 5.36
C ALA A 138 -4.50 -47.92 6.63
N VAL A 139 -4.81 -47.25 7.75
CA VAL A 139 -5.16 -47.91 9.02
C VAL A 139 -6.46 -48.70 8.89
N PHE A 140 -7.46 -48.15 8.20
CA PHE A 140 -8.73 -48.84 7.96
C PHE A 140 -8.51 -50.13 7.17
N LEU A 141 -7.80 -50.09 6.04
CA LEU A 141 -7.52 -51.30 5.25
C LEU A 141 -6.67 -52.32 6.00
N TYR A 142 -5.79 -51.87 6.90
CA TYR A 142 -5.01 -52.77 7.75
C TYR A 142 -5.88 -53.45 8.83
N ALA A 143 -6.74 -52.69 9.52
CA ALA A 143 -7.56 -53.20 10.63
C ALA A 143 -8.87 -53.88 10.18
N PHE A 144 -9.40 -53.53 9.01
CA PHE A 144 -10.64 -54.08 8.44
C PHE A 144 -10.62 -55.61 8.24
N PRO A 145 -9.57 -56.25 7.69
CA PRO A 145 -9.53 -57.71 7.56
C PRO A 145 -9.45 -58.40 8.92
N GLU A 146 -8.75 -57.80 9.90
CA GLU A 146 -8.62 -58.34 11.25
C GLU A 146 -9.98 -58.32 11.98
N TYR A 147 -10.73 -57.22 11.85
CA TYR A 147 -12.09 -57.10 12.40
C TYR A 147 -13.12 -58.01 11.71
N LEU A 148 -13.06 -58.14 10.38
CA LEU A 148 -13.92 -59.06 9.63
C LEU A 148 -13.62 -60.52 9.96
N ALA A 149 -12.34 -60.88 10.10
CA ALA A 149 -11.93 -62.23 10.49
C ALA A 149 -12.49 -62.58 11.87
N MET A 150 -12.43 -61.67 12.86
CA MET A 150 -13.04 -61.87 14.18
C MET A 150 -14.58 -61.95 14.15
N LYS A 151 -15.23 -61.38 13.14
CA LYS A 151 -16.71 -61.41 13.01
C LYS A 151 -17.21 -62.65 12.26
N ILE A 152 -16.41 -63.20 11.34
CA ILE A 152 -16.70 -64.43 10.59
C ILE A 152 -16.29 -65.66 11.41
N VAL A 153 -15.18 -65.58 12.15
CA VAL A 153 -14.71 -66.60 13.08
C VAL A 153 -15.21 -66.25 14.47
N LYS A 154 -16.51 -66.48 14.71
CA LYS A 154 -16.97 -66.81 16.06
C LYS A 154 -17.28 -68.31 16.12
N PRO A 155 -16.85 -69.05 17.14
CA PRO A 155 -17.58 -70.24 17.56
C PRO A 155 -18.99 -69.87 18.06
#